data_AF-A0AAV7N534-F1
#
_entry.id   AF-A0AAV7N534-F1
#
_cell.length_a   1.000
_cell.length_b   1.000
_cell.length_c   1.000
_cell.angle_alpha   90.00
_cell.angle_beta   90.00
_cell.angle_gamma   90.00
#
_symmetry.space_group_name_H-M   'P 1'
#
loop_
_entity.id
_entity.type
_entity.pdbx_description
1 polymer ?
#
loop_
_entity_poly.entity_id
_entity_poly.type
_entity_poly.pdbx_seq_one_letter_code
_entity_poly.pdbx_strand_id
1 'polypeptide(L)'
;ICSYRGCLPQGLVLEIGETVHILEKFEGWYRGISMKKPNVKGIFPASYIHLKKAIVSNRGQYETVVPVEDSVVTEVTTTLQEWSFLWKQLY
;
A
#
# COMPACT_ATOMS: atom_id res chain seq x y z
N ILE A 1 6.33 -12.33 -3.12
CA ILE A 1 6.35 -10.84 -3.10
C ILE A 1 7.62 -10.43 -2.37
N CYS A 2 8.51 -9.67 -3.00
CA CYS A 2 9.82 -9.25 -2.48
C CYS A 2 9.86 -7.73 -2.25
N SER A 3 10.88 -7.22 -1.54
CA SER A 3 11.09 -5.79 -1.33
C SER A 3 11.73 -5.11 -2.55
N TYR A 4 11.20 -3.97 -3.00
CA TYR A 4 11.80 -3.15 -4.06
C TYR A 4 12.51 -1.93 -3.46
N ARG A 5 13.84 -1.86 -3.63
CA ARG A 5 14.64 -0.65 -3.40
C ARG A 5 15.05 -0.10 -4.76
N GLY A 6 14.20 0.72 -5.36
CA GLY A 6 14.56 1.43 -6.59
C GLY A 6 15.63 2.48 -6.31
N CYS A 7 16.79 2.36 -6.96
CA CYS A 7 17.79 3.43 -7.05
C CYS A 7 17.34 4.61 -7.95
N LEU A 8 16.06 4.63 -8.34
CA LEU A 8 15.48 5.66 -9.20
C LEU A 8 15.06 6.85 -8.33
N PRO A 9 15.36 8.10 -8.71
CA PRO A 9 14.98 9.29 -7.94
C PRO A 9 13.47 9.41 -7.69
N GLN A 10 12.66 8.70 -8.50
CA GLN A 10 11.20 8.72 -8.44
C GLN A 10 10.61 7.38 -7.99
N GLY A 11 11.46 6.44 -7.55
CA GLY A 11 11.05 5.12 -7.10
C GLY A 11 10.42 5.19 -5.70
N LEU A 12 9.25 4.58 -5.53
CA LEU A 12 8.67 4.41 -4.21
C LEU A 12 9.26 3.14 -3.57
N VAL A 13 9.95 3.30 -2.43
CA VAL A 13 10.44 2.16 -1.66
C VAL A 13 9.25 1.48 -0.98
N LEU A 14 9.08 0.18 -1.22
CA LEU A 14 7.98 -0.60 -0.69
C LEU A 14 8.48 -1.75 0.18
N GLU A 15 7.85 -1.89 1.35
CA GLU A 15 8.06 -3.02 2.25
C GLU A 15 7.05 -4.14 1.99
N ILE A 16 7.42 -5.38 2.33
CA ILE A 16 6.50 -6.51 2.22
C ILE A 16 5.29 -6.27 3.13
N GLY A 17 4.09 -6.43 2.57
CA GLY A 17 2.83 -6.19 3.28
C GLY A 17 2.39 -4.73 3.29
N GLU A 18 3.14 -3.81 2.67
CA GLU A 18 2.70 -2.44 2.47
C GLU A 18 1.65 -2.35 1.36
N THR A 19 0.55 -1.67 1.65
CA THR A 19 -0.52 -1.41 0.68
C THR A 19 -0.24 -0.12 -0.09
N VAL A 20 -0.43 -0.17 -1.39
CA VAL A 20 -0.27 0.98 -2.29
C VAL A 20 -1.58 1.27 -3.02
N HIS A 21 -1.84 2.54 -3.25
CA HIS A 21 -2.87 2.98 -4.16
C HIS A 21 -2.25 3.30 -5.52
N ILE A 22 -2.64 2.53 -6.53
CA ILE A 22 -2.16 2.64 -7.91
C ILE A 22 -2.98 3.71 -8.63
N LEU A 23 -2.30 4.75 -9.11
CA LEU A 23 -2.91 5.85 -9.86
C LEU A 23 -2.79 5.61 -11.37
N GLU A 24 -1.65 5.09 -11.82
CA GLU A 24 -1.36 4.87 -13.24
C GLU A 24 -0.61 3.55 -13.45
N LYS A 25 -0.77 2.98 -14.64
CA LYS A 25 -0.08 1.77 -15.09
C LYS A 25 0.56 2.06 -16.45
N PHE A 26 1.84 1.72 -16.59
CA PHE A 26 2.53 1.76 -17.88
C PHE A 26 3.53 0.61 -17.97
N GLU A 27 3.40 -0.24 -19.00
CA GLU A 27 4.30 -1.36 -19.35
C GLU A 27 5.14 -1.96 -18.21
N GLY A 28 4.50 -2.76 -17.35
CA GLY A 28 5.20 -3.47 -16.28
C GLY A 28 5.57 -2.61 -15.06
N TRP A 29 5.18 -1.33 -15.05
CA TRP A 29 5.33 -0.40 -13.94
C TRP A 29 3.98 0.17 -13.50
N TYR A 30 3.92 0.50 -12.21
CA TYR A 30 2.83 1.26 -11.61
C TYR A 30 3.38 2.56 -11.03
N ARG A 31 2.57 3.61 -11.08
CA ARG A 31 2.77 4.85 -10.33
C ARG A 31 1.66 4.98 -9.30
N GLY A 32 2.03 5.27 -8.06
CA GLY A 32 1.08 5.28 -6.97
C GLY A 32 1.60 5.95 -5.71
N ILE A 33 0.81 5.82 -4.65
CA ILE A 33 1.11 6.30 -3.30
C ILE A 33 1.11 5.14 -2.30
N SER A 34 1.95 5.23 -1.29
CA SER A 34 1.89 4.32 -0.15
C SER A 34 0.77 4.75 0.78
N MET A 35 -0.02 3.79 1.26
CA MET A 35 -1.03 4.05 2.30
C MET A 35 -0.40 4.44 3.64
N LYS A 36 0.85 4.04 3.90
CA LYS A 36 1.62 4.48 5.08
C LYS A 36 2.18 5.90 4.92
N LYS A 37 2.46 6.32 3.69
CA LYS A 37 3.09 7.62 3.35
C LYS A 37 2.34 8.30 2.21
N PRO A 38 1.12 8.82 2.45
CA PRO A 38 0.27 9.36 1.39
C PRO A 38 0.86 10.60 0.69
N ASN A 39 1.79 11.29 1.34
CA ASN A 39 2.47 12.48 0.79
C ASN A 39 3.58 12.13 -0.23
N VAL A 40 3.96 10.85 -0.36
CA VAL A 40 5.04 10.43 -1.26
C VAL A 40 4.45 9.65 -2.43
N LYS A 41 4.62 10.18 -3.64
CA LYS A 41 4.28 9.50 -4.89
C LYS A 41 5.54 8.93 -5.53
N GLY A 42 5.42 7.77 -6.17
CA GLY A 42 6.54 7.22 -6.93
C GLY A 42 6.13 6.03 -7.80
N ILE A 43 7.12 5.48 -8.49
CA ILE A 43 6.97 4.32 -9.37
C ILE A 43 7.51 3.05 -8.73
N PHE A 44 6.89 1.92 -9.04
CA PHE A 44 7.27 0.60 -8.57
C PHE A 44 6.93 -0.48 -9.61
N PRO A 45 7.71 -1.57 -9.71
CA PRO A 45 7.48 -2.59 -10.72
C PRO A 45 6.19 -3.36 -10.42
N ALA A 46 5.39 -3.64 -11.46
CA ALA A 46 4.15 -4.38 -11.34
C ALA A 46 4.34 -5.81 -10.82
N SER A 47 5.49 -6.43 -11.11
CA SER A 47 5.84 -7.78 -10.64
C SER A 47 5.99 -7.89 -9.11
N TYR A 48 6.13 -6.76 -8.41
CA TYR A 48 6.28 -6.70 -6.96
C TYR A 48 4.96 -6.41 -6.25
N ILE A 49 3.87 -6.20 -7.00
CA ILE A 49 2.57 -5.82 -6.46
C ILE A 49 1.56 -6.94 -6.67
N HIS A 50 0.88 -7.31 -5.59
CA HIS A 50 -0.28 -8.17 -5.67
C HIS A 50 -1.55 -7.31 -5.70
N LEU A 51 -2.29 -7.34 -6.81
CA LEU A 51 -3.54 -6.61 -6.93
C LEU A 51 -4.60 -7.28 -6.05
N LYS A 52 -5.14 -6.52 -5.11
CA LYS A 52 -6.33 -6.90 -4.34
C LYS A 52 -7.54 -6.12 -4.84
N LYS A 53 -8.74 -6.71 -4.70
CA LYS A 53 -9.99 -6.00 -4.98
C LYS A 53 -10.15 -4.87 -3.97
N ALA A 54 -10.52 -3.69 -4.46
CA ALA A 54 -10.79 -2.53 -3.65
C ALA A 54 -11.98 -1.76 -4.22
N ILE A 55 -12.77 -1.14 -3.35
CA ILE A 55 -13.80 -0.18 -3.73
C ILE A 55 -13.15 1.20 -3.73
N VAL A 56 -13.27 1.89 -4.85
CA VAL A 56 -12.81 3.27 -5.01
C VAL A 56 -14.03 4.19 -4.98
N SER A 57 -14.11 5.05 -3.98
CA SER A 57 -15.15 6.06 -3.81
C SER A 57 -14.55 7.48 -3.95
N ASN A 58 -15.41 8.47 -4.24
CA ASN A 58 -15.03 9.88 -4.33
C ASN A 58 -13.88 10.18 -5.33
N ARG A 59 -13.98 9.61 -6.53
CA ARG A 59 -12.97 9.79 -7.60
C ARG A 59 -12.67 11.28 -7.82
N GLY A 60 -11.39 11.64 -7.81
CA GLY A 60 -10.93 13.03 -7.89
C GLY A 60 -9.94 13.39 -6.79
N GLN A 61 -9.99 14.63 -6.28
CA GLN A 61 -9.05 15.11 -5.26
C GLN A 61 -9.15 14.38 -3.91
N TYR A 62 -10.26 13.70 -3.63
CA TYR A 62 -10.55 13.05 -2.35
C TYR A 62 -10.80 11.54 -2.51
N GLU A 63 -10.17 10.95 -3.52
CA GLU A 63 -10.34 9.52 -3.83
C GLU A 63 -9.96 8.65 -2.63
N THR A 64 -10.91 7.80 -2.24
CA THR A 64 -10.76 6.88 -1.11
C THR A 64 -10.76 5.45 -1.63
N VAL A 65 -9.73 4.69 -1.25
CA VAL A 65 -9.57 3.29 -1.64
C VAL A 65 -9.68 2.41 -0.41
N VAL A 66 -10.73 1.58 -0.40
CA VAL A 66 -10.97 0.63 0.69
C VAL A 66 -10.84 -0.79 0.13
N PRO A 67 -9.94 -1.64 0.66
CA PRO A 67 -9.83 -3.02 0.24
C PRO A 67 -11.14 -3.77 0.50
N VAL A 68 -11.55 -4.63 -0.44
CA VAL A 68 -12.70 -5.52 -0.26
C VAL A 68 -12.21 -6.77 0.46
N GLU A 69 -12.14 -6.68 1.78
CA GLU A 69 -11.81 -7.79 2.67
C GLU A 69 -13.01 -8.06 3.60
N ASP A 70 -13.10 -9.29 4.13
CA ASP A 70 -14.08 -9.62 5.16
C ASP A 70 -13.87 -8.70 6.37
N SER A 71 -14.95 -8.15 6.94
CA SER A 71 -14.88 -7.24 8.08
C SER A 71 -14.13 -7.87 9.26
N VAL A 72 -14.31 -9.18 9.47
CA VAL A 72 -13.61 -9.92 10.53
C VAL A 72 -12.10 -9.97 10.26
N VAL A 73 -11.71 -10.22 9.01
CA VAL A 73 -10.28 -10.27 8.62
C VAL A 73 -9.64 -8.90 8.78
N THR A 74 -10.37 -7.83 8.43
CA THR A 74 -9.90 -6.45 8.56
C THR A 74 -9.68 -6.08 10.02
N GLU A 75 -10.65 -6.40 10.89
CA GLU A 75 -10.58 -6.13 12.32
C GLU A 75 -9.41 -6.88 12.95
N VAL A 76 -9.31 -8.20 12.74
CA VAL A 76 -8.21 -9.02 13.27
C VAL A 76 -6.84 -8.52 12.79
N THR A 77 -6.72 -8.16 11.51
CA THR A 77 -5.46 -7.62 10.96
C THR A 77 -5.09 -6.29 11.62
N THR A 78 -6.07 -5.40 11.79
CA THR A 78 -5.86 -4.09 12.43
C THR A 78 -5.46 -4.26 13.90
N THR A 79 -6.16 -5.10 14.65
CA THR A 79 -5.82 -5.38 16.06
C THR A 79 -4.40 -5.93 16.21
N LEU A 80 -3.98 -6.87 15.35
CA LEU A 80 -2.62 -7.40 15.38
C LEU A 80 -1.56 -6.34 15.03
N GLN A 81 -1.87 -5.41 14.12
CA GLN A 81 -0.96 -4.30 13.79
C GLN A 81 -0.80 -3.34 14.96
N GLU A 82 -1.90 -2.98 15.63
CA GLU A 82 -1.88 -2.13 16.83
C GLU A 82 -1.06 -2.79 17.94
N TRP A 83 -1.27 -4.08 18.19
CA TRP A 83 -0.50 -4.81 19.19
C TRP A 83 0.97 -4.91 18.83
N SER A 84 1.31 -5.14 17.56
CA SER A 84 2.70 -5.14 17.11
C SER A 84 3.39 -3.80 17.33
N PHE A 85 2.66 -2.68 17.20
CA PHE A 85 3.19 -1.36 17.49
C PHE A 85 3.43 -1.18 19.00
N LEU A 86 2.44 -1.53 19.83
CA LEU A 86 2.55 -1.44 21.30
C LEU A 86 3.70 -2.29 21.85
N TRP A 87 3.87 -3.52 21.35
CA TRP A 87 4.97 -4.38 21.79
C TRP A 87 6.34 -3.78 21.52
N LYS A 88 6.53 -3.13 20.37
CA LYS A 88 7.79 -2.43 20.04
C LYS A 88 8.07 -1.20 20.90
N GLN A 89 7.06 -0.67 21.59
CA GLN A 89 7.25 0.44 22.54
C GLN A 89 7.61 -0.06 23.94
N LEU A 90 7.19 -1.27 24.30
CA LEU A 90 7.36 -1.84 25.63
C LEU A 90 8.66 -2.64 25.78
N TYR A 91 9.21 -3.17 24.68
CA TYR A 91 10.41 -4.00 24.62
C TYR A 91 11.31 -3.57 23.47
#